data_AF-A0A972ZUI4-F1
#
_entry.id   AF-A0A972ZUI4-F1
#
_cell.length_a   1.000
_cell.length_b   1.000
_cell.length_c   1.000
_cell.angle_alpha   90.00
_cell.angle_beta   90.00
_cell.angle_gamma   90.00
#
_symmetry.space_group_name_H-M   'P 1'
#
loop_
_entity.id
_entity.type
_entity.pdbx_description
1 polymer ?
#
loop_
_entity_poly.entity_id
_entity_poly.type
_entity_poly.pdbx_seq_one_letter_code
_entity_poly.pdbx_strand_id
1 'polypeptide(L)'
;MGVIKNRPEVWEYLYDNPKVLLSVQGLRDAIHRFNSKKLKTLLKDFKPSAVVCTQAFPCGMVADCKKELDLGLPLFGVLTDHAPHSYWLFRDVDYYITPSDASKESFVRNGVTESRIKVFGIPIDPRFTMNHDRNEVCKRLGLDPELPTVLIMGGSQGLGPVENIVNTLEGIDAPFQLAVVCGTNRKLERALFKRMRRYKKKIVVFGHVYNVDEIMEIASLVITKPGGLTTAEALAKDLPMIIVRPIPGQEAKNTGFLLEQGVAVRAQDTADIAALTKELLLNKTKLDEMKMRCRGLKKPNAAMDIGRLVLGI
;
A
#
# COMPACT_ATOMS: atom_id res chain seq x y z
N MET A 1 -13.69 6.61 10.84
CA MET A 1 -13.96 6.92 9.42
C MET A 1 -14.83 8.17 9.20
N GLY A 2 -15.71 8.58 10.12
CA GLY A 2 -16.58 9.76 9.92
C GLY A 2 -15.84 11.10 9.77
N VAL A 3 -14.75 11.31 10.52
CA VAL A 3 -13.96 12.56 10.47
C VAL A 3 -13.20 12.69 9.14
N ILE A 4 -12.57 11.62 8.67
CA ILE A 4 -11.83 11.57 7.39
C ILE A 4 -12.77 11.86 6.21
N LYS A 5 -14.02 11.42 6.29
CA LYS A 5 -15.01 11.61 5.24
C LYS A 5 -15.63 13.02 5.24
N ASN A 6 -15.74 13.65 6.40
CA ASN A 6 -16.50 14.89 6.57
C ASN A 6 -15.62 16.15 6.71
N ARG A 7 -14.37 16.03 7.17
CA ARG A 7 -13.42 17.16 7.31
C ARG A 7 -11.97 16.71 7.06
N PRO A 8 -11.58 16.52 5.79
CA PRO A 8 -10.21 16.12 5.43
C PRO A 8 -9.14 17.11 5.91
N GLU A 9 -9.43 18.41 5.89
CA GLU A 9 -8.52 19.47 6.36
C GLU A 9 -8.21 19.41 7.87
N VAL A 10 -9.18 18.96 8.68
CA VAL A 10 -8.98 18.76 10.13
C VAL A 10 -8.10 17.54 10.38
N TRP A 11 -8.26 16.49 9.56
CA TRP A 11 -7.39 15.33 9.63
C TRP A 11 -5.97 15.69 9.21
N GLU A 12 -5.81 16.43 8.12
CA GLU A 12 -4.52 16.96 7.62
C GLU A 12 -3.83 17.89 8.63
N TYR A 13 -4.56 18.81 9.26
CA TYR A 13 -4.06 19.69 10.32
C TYR A 13 -3.65 18.91 11.59
N LEU A 14 -4.40 17.88 11.97
CA LEU A 14 -4.01 16.97 13.05
C LEU A 14 -2.84 16.06 12.66
N TYR A 15 -2.67 15.74 11.37
CA TYR A 15 -1.63 14.84 10.85
C TYR A 15 -0.26 15.49 10.70
N ASP A 16 -0.20 16.73 10.21
CA ASP A 16 1.06 17.39 9.79
C ASP A 16 1.50 18.56 10.69
N ASN A 17 0.82 18.82 11.80
CA ASN A 17 1.20 19.92 12.69
C ASN A 17 2.13 19.45 13.84
N PRO A 18 3.45 19.74 13.80
CA PRO A 18 4.39 19.38 14.87
C PRO A 18 4.05 20.05 16.22
N LYS A 19 3.37 21.20 16.23
CA LYS A 19 2.90 21.86 17.47
C LYS A 19 1.69 21.14 18.07
N VAL A 20 0.84 20.53 17.24
CA VAL A 20 -0.21 19.63 17.72
C VAL A 20 0.44 18.37 18.24
N LEU A 21 1.36 17.73 17.51
CA LEU A 21 2.09 16.54 17.99
C LEU A 21 2.76 16.72 19.36
N LEU A 22 3.40 17.87 19.60
CA LEU A 22 3.97 18.21 20.91
C LEU A 22 2.90 18.49 21.98
N SER A 23 1.74 19.05 21.61
CA SER A 23 0.64 19.31 22.56
C SER A 23 -0.25 18.10 22.85
N VAL A 24 -0.30 17.09 21.95
CA VAL A 24 -0.96 15.79 22.19
C VAL A 24 -0.02 14.74 22.77
N GLN A 25 1.29 14.97 22.95
CA GLN A 25 2.19 14.02 23.62
C GLN A 25 1.65 13.62 25.00
N GLY A 26 1.29 14.59 25.84
CA GLY A 26 0.73 14.31 27.17
C GLY A 26 -0.62 13.58 27.13
N LEU A 27 -1.46 13.86 26.13
CA LEU A 27 -2.76 13.17 25.95
C LEU A 27 -2.58 11.76 25.34
N ARG A 28 -1.58 11.57 24.48
CA ARG A 28 -1.16 10.27 23.91
C ARG A 28 -0.61 9.39 25.02
N ASP A 29 0.27 9.92 25.86
CA ASP A 29 0.81 9.24 27.05
C ASP A 29 -0.31 8.90 28.05
N ALA A 30 -1.35 9.73 28.16
CA ALA A 30 -2.52 9.46 29.00
C ALA A 30 -3.45 8.37 28.41
N ILE A 31 -3.71 8.39 27.10
CA ILE A 31 -4.52 7.38 26.40
C ILE A 31 -3.82 6.01 26.40
N HIS A 32 -2.49 5.98 26.22
CA HIS A 32 -1.67 4.76 26.31
C HIS A 32 -1.73 4.14 27.70
N ARG A 33 -1.62 4.96 28.75
CA ARG A 33 -1.74 4.52 30.15
C ARG A 33 -3.11 3.89 30.45
N PHE A 34 -4.20 4.39 29.89
CA PHE A 34 -5.56 3.86 30.12
C PHE A 34 -5.82 2.51 29.44
N ASN A 35 -5.26 2.25 28.25
CA ASN A 35 -5.38 0.96 27.56
C ASN A 35 -4.30 -0.07 27.97
N SER A 36 -3.40 0.30 28.89
CA SER A 36 -2.27 -0.54 29.31
C SER A 36 -2.68 -1.83 30.03
N LYS A 37 -3.80 -1.87 30.78
CA LYS A 37 -4.14 -3.07 31.59
C LYS A 37 -4.33 -4.33 30.75
N LYS A 38 -5.13 -4.28 29.67
CA LYS A 38 -5.36 -5.44 28.80
C LYS A 38 -4.09 -5.89 28.10
N LEU A 39 -3.28 -4.93 27.62
CA LEU A 39 -2.00 -5.23 26.98
C LEU A 39 -1.00 -5.84 27.97
N LYS A 40 -0.91 -5.29 29.19
CA LYS A 40 -0.07 -5.84 30.26
C LYS A 40 -0.49 -7.26 30.63
N THR A 41 -1.80 -7.53 30.75
CA THR A 41 -2.32 -8.89 30.95
C THR A 41 -1.93 -9.80 29.78
N LEU A 42 -2.14 -9.37 28.53
CA LEU A 42 -1.77 -10.14 27.35
C LEU A 42 -0.26 -10.47 27.34
N LEU A 43 0.61 -9.50 27.60
CA LEU A 43 2.07 -9.72 27.64
C LEU A 43 2.48 -10.67 28.77
N LYS A 44 1.82 -10.59 29.95
CA LYS A 44 2.08 -11.47 31.09
C LYS A 44 1.60 -12.90 30.86
N ASP A 45 0.45 -13.07 30.21
CA ASP A 45 -0.18 -14.37 29.99
C ASP A 45 0.46 -15.10 28.80
N PHE A 46 0.64 -14.40 27.68
CA PHE A 46 1.22 -14.96 26.47
C PHE A 46 2.75 -15.13 26.55
N LYS A 47 3.44 -14.28 27.32
CA LYS A 47 4.90 -14.26 27.48
C LYS A 47 5.65 -14.33 26.14
N PRO A 48 5.41 -13.37 25.23
CA PRO A 48 6.08 -13.38 23.93
C PRO A 48 7.59 -13.27 24.07
N SER A 49 8.33 -13.95 23.19
CA SER A 49 9.78 -13.75 23.02
C SER A 49 10.10 -12.49 22.20
N ALA A 50 9.15 -12.00 21.41
CA ALA A 50 9.27 -10.78 20.60
C ALA A 50 7.87 -10.23 20.24
N VAL A 51 7.78 -8.92 19.96
CA VAL A 51 6.55 -8.28 19.48
C VAL A 51 6.81 -7.54 18.18
N VAL A 52 5.99 -7.80 17.16
CA VAL A 52 6.01 -7.11 15.87
C VAL A 52 4.75 -6.26 15.75
N CYS A 53 4.91 -4.96 15.48
CA CYS A 53 3.81 -4.02 15.32
C CYS A 53 3.82 -3.43 13.92
N THR A 54 2.74 -3.68 13.17
CA THR A 54 2.48 -3.11 11.83
C THR A 54 1.67 -1.82 11.88
N GLN A 55 1.43 -1.28 13.07
CA GLN A 55 0.72 -0.02 13.27
C GLN A 55 1.38 0.77 14.40
N ALA A 56 1.56 2.08 14.18
CA ALA A 56 2.30 2.95 15.09
C ALA A 56 1.69 3.06 16.49
N PHE A 57 0.36 3.09 16.59
CA PHE A 57 -0.31 3.25 17.88
C PHE A 57 -0.11 2.03 18.80
N PRO A 58 -0.38 0.77 18.38
CA PRO A 58 0.01 -0.42 19.13
C PRO A 58 1.52 -0.49 19.43
N CYS A 59 2.37 -0.10 18.48
CA CYS A 59 3.82 -0.07 18.68
C CYS A 59 4.20 0.81 19.88
N GLY A 60 3.60 1.99 19.98
CA GLY A 60 3.76 2.88 21.13
C GLY A 60 3.30 2.30 22.45
N MET A 61 2.11 1.70 22.46
CA MET A 61 1.58 1.09 23.67
C MET A 61 2.49 -0.03 24.21
N VAL A 62 3.07 -0.83 23.31
CA VAL A 62 4.01 -1.89 23.68
C VAL A 62 5.33 -1.29 24.16
N ALA A 63 5.84 -0.26 23.50
CA ALA A 63 7.04 0.46 23.92
C ALA A 63 6.90 1.02 25.35
N ASP A 64 5.77 1.66 25.65
CA ASP A 64 5.47 2.19 26.99
C ASP A 64 5.31 1.06 28.03
N CYS A 65 4.58 0.00 27.70
CA CYS A 65 4.40 -1.15 28.62
C CYS A 65 5.70 -1.88 28.90
N LYS A 66 6.56 -2.06 27.88
CA LYS A 66 7.88 -2.67 28.01
C LYS A 66 8.73 -1.90 29.01
N LYS A 67 8.76 -0.58 28.89
CA LYS A 67 9.49 0.32 29.79
C LYS A 67 8.93 0.32 31.21
N GLU A 68 7.60 0.44 31.36
CA GLU A 68 6.96 0.47 32.69
C GLU A 68 7.12 -0.85 33.46
N LEU A 69 7.19 -1.98 32.75
CA LEU A 69 7.34 -3.31 33.33
C LEU A 69 8.80 -3.81 33.36
N ASP A 70 9.75 -2.98 32.92
CA ASP A 70 11.17 -3.33 32.77
C ASP A 70 11.39 -4.66 32.02
N LEU A 71 10.67 -4.83 30.91
CA LEU A 71 10.75 -6.04 30.08
C LEU A 71 11.89 -5.91 29.07
N GLY A 72 12.80 -6.89 29.04
CA GLY A 72 13.79 -7.07 27.97
C GLY A 72 13.19 -7.52 26.63
N LEU A 73 11.90 -7.27 26.37
CA LEU A 73 11.13 -7.78 25.25
C LEU A 73 11.51 -7.07 23.93
N PRO A 74 12.06 -7.77 22.92
CA PRO A 74 12.33 -7.20 21.61
C PRO A 74 11.05 -6.69 20.92
N LEU A 75 11.07 -5.44 20.47
CA LEU A 75 9.98 -4.75 19.79
C LEU A 75 10.40 -4.26 18.40
N PHE A 76 9.64 -4.69 17.39
CA PHE A 76 9.85 -4.36 15.99
C PHE A 76 8.70 -3.49 15.47
N GLY A 77 8.99 -2.27 15.05
CA GLY A 77 8.05 -1.38 14.36
C GLY A 77 8.16 -1.55 12.85
N VAL A 78 7.15 -2.15 12.21
CA VAL A 78 7.13 -2.40 10.77
C VAL A 78 6.26 -1.36 10.08
N LEU A 79 6.87 -0.48 9.30
CA LEU A 79 6.16 0.56 8.57
C LEU A 79 5.44 -0.05 7.36
N THR A 80 4.18 0.34 7.21
CA THR A 80 3.29 -0.15 6.15
C THR A 80 3.06 0.85 5.03
N ASP A 81 3.85 1.92 4.98
CA ASP A 81 3.68 3.05 4.07
C ASP A 81 5.03 3.63 3.68
N HIS A 82 5.15 4.09 2.43
CA HIS A 82 6.39 4.61 1.84
C HIS A 82 6.84 5.94 2.44
N ALA A 83 5.90 6.71 3.00
CA ALA A 83 6.19 7.98 3.63
C ALA A 83 5.93 7.91 5.14
N PRO A 84 7.00 7.85 5.95
CA PRO A 84 6.86 7.73 7.38
C PRO A 84 6.25 8.97 8.01
N HIS A 85 5.34 8.77 8.96
CA HIS A 85 4.80 9.83 9.80
C HIS A 85 5.48 9.84 11.18
N SER A 86 5.52 11.00 11.84
CA SER A 86 6.12 11.20 13.16
C SER A 86 5.51 10.33 14.27
N TYR A 87 4.31 9.77 14.10
CA TYR A 87 3.72 8.86 15.10
C TYR A 87 4.49 7.56 15.30
N TRP A 88 5.39 7.17 14.39
CA TRP A 88 6.21 5.97 14.57
C TRP A 88 7.38 6.16 15.53
N LEU A 89 7.75 7.41 15.87
CA LEU A 89 8.93 7.70 16.67
C LEU A 89 8.65 7.43 18.16
N PHE A 90 9.25 6.37 18.69
CA PHE A 90 9.20 5.94 20.09
C PHE A 90 10.62 5.53 20.53
N ARG A 91 10.98 5.82 21.78
CA ARG A 91 12.35 5.57 22.28
C ARG A 91 12.65 4.09 22.51
N ASP A 92 11.63 3.32 22.91
CA ASP A 92 11.77 1.94 23.39
C ASP A 92 11.45 0.88 22.32
N VAL A 93 11.59 1.25 21.04
CA VAL A 93 11.55 0.32 19.89
C VAL A 93 12.98 -0.11 19.54
N ASP A 94 13.21 -1.42 19.47
CA ASP A 94 14.52 -2.00 19.22
C ASP A 94 14.90 -1.95 17.74
N TYR A 95 13.92 -2.24 16.86
CA TYR A 95 14.12 -2.18 15.41
C TYR A 95 12.95 -1.51 14.68
N TYR A 96 13.27 -0.63 13.75
CA TYR A 96 12.35 -0.09 12.76
C TYR A 96 12.60 -0.70 11.40
N ILE A 97 11.56 -1.29 10.81
CA ILE A 97 11.59 -1.79 9.45
C ILE A 97 10.97 -0.74 8.54
N THR A 98 11.78 -0.18 7.66
CA THR A 98 11.43 0.95 6.79
C THR A 98 11.26 0.49 5.35
N PRO A 99 10.39 1.17 4.57
CA PRO A 99 10.07 0.80 3.20
C PRO A 99 11.17 1.16 2.19
N SER A 100 12.00 2.16 2.51
CA SER A 100 12.95 2.79 1.58
C SER A 100 14.07 3.51 2.34
N ASP A 101 15.19 3.76 1.65
CA ASP A 101 16.31 4.52 2.21
C ASP A 101 15.91 5.96 2.57
N ALA A 102 15.05 6.59 1.78
CA ALA A 102 14.48 7.90 2.10
C ALA A 102 13.73 7.91 3.45
N SER A 103 13.07 6.79 3.79
CA SER A 103 12.41 6.64 5.10
C SER A 103 13.41 6.45 6.23
N LYS A 104 14.47 5.67 5.99
CA LYS A 104 15.58 5.51 6.93
C LYS A 104 16.23 6.86 7.24
N GLU A 105 16.55 7.66 6.22
CA GLU A 105 17.14 8.99 6.39
C GLU A 105 16.23 9.93 7.21
N SER A 106 14.91 9.86 6.99
CA SER A 106 13.95 10.59 7.82
C SER A 106 14.02 10.18 9.29
N PHE A 107 14.09 8.86 9.58
CA PHE A 107 14.21 8.35 10.95
C PHE A 107 15.52 8.76 11.63
N VAL A 108 16.64 8.67 10.91
CA VAL A 108 17.96 9.09 11.41
C VAL A 108 17.94 10.58 11.75
N ARG A 109 17.40 11.43 10.87
CA ARG A 109 17.24 12.88 11.13
C ARG A 109 16.38 13.19 12.35
N ASN A 110 15.46 12.30 12.70
CA ASN A 110 14.60 12.41 13.87
C ASN A 110 15.16 11.70 15.12
N GLY A 111 16.43 11.29 15.10
CA GLY A 111 17.17 10.82 16.28
C GLY A 111 17.11 9.31 16.52
N VAL A 112 16.63 8.50 15.57
CA VAL A 112 16.69 7.04 15.67
C VAL A 112 18.07 6.55 15.25
N THR A 113 18.72 5.74 16.09
CA THR A 113 20.03 5.17 15.80
C THR A 113 19.99 4.33 14.53
N GLU A 114 20.93 4.56 13.60
CA GLU A 114 20.95 3.91 12.29
C GLU A 114 20.97 2.37 12.37
N SER A 115 21.70 1.80 13.34
CA SER A 115 21.79 0.34 13.54
C SER A 115 20.45 -0.31 13.87
N ARG A 116 19.49 0.45 14.42
CA ARG A 116 18.12 0.03 14.73
C ARG A 116 17.20 0.10 13.51
N ILE A 117 17.65 0.62 12.37
CA ILE A 117 16.81 0.77 11.18
C ILE A 117 17.21 -0.26 10.13
N LYS A 118 16.23 -1.04 9.64
CA LYS A 118 16.42 -2.00 8.55
C LYS A 118 15.53 -1.63 7.37
N VAL A 119 16.12 -1.54 6.18
CA VAL A 119 15.41 -1.15 4.94
C VAL A 119 14.98 -2.40 4.19
N PHE A 120 14.09 -3.18 4.81
CA PHE A 120 13.60 -4.43 4.21
C PHE A 120 12.40 -4.24 3.31
N GLY A 121 11.72 -3.09 3.33
CA GLY A 121 10.49 -2.87 2.55
C GLY A 121 9.22 -3.08 3.37
N ILE A 122 8.08 -2.87 2.71
CA ILE A 122 6.75 -3.18 3.26
C ILE A 122 6.52 -4.69 3.11
N PRO A 123 6.16 -5.44 4.17
CA PRO A 123 5.91 -6.87 4.06
C PRO A 123 4.68 -7.14 3.21
N ILE A 124 4.87 -7.91 2.14
CA ILE A 124 3.81 -8.44 1.27
C ILE A 124 3.80 -9.96 1.35
N ASP A 125 2.71 -10.57 0.91
CA ASP A 125 2.59 -12.03 0.85
C ASP A 125 3.66 -12.62 -0.08
N PRO A 126 4.38 -13.70 0.31
CA PRO A 126 5.41 -14.31 -0.52
C PRO A 126 4.94 -14.74 -1.92
N ARG A 127 3.64 -14.92 -2.15
CA ARG A 127 3.07 -15.21 -3.48
C ARG A 127 3.37 -14.11 -4.50
N PHE A 128 3.54 -12.85 -4.08
CA PHE A 128 3.96 -11.78 -4.98
C PHE A 128 5.39 -11.93 -5.51
N THR A 129 6.19 -12.84 -4.93
CA THR A 129 7.53 -13.19 -5.41
C THR A 129 7.52 -14.31 -6.46
N MET A 130 6.40 -15.02 -6.59
CA MET A 130 6.25 -16.09 -7.58
C MET A 130 6.07 -15.47 -8.97
N ASN A 131 6.72 -16.04 -9.99
CA ASN A 131 6.48 -15.67 -11.37
C ASN A 131 5.35 -16.55 -11.92
N HIS A 132 4.36 -15.93 -12.57
CA HIS A 132 3.29 -16.66 -13.26
C HIS A 132 3.47 -16.57 -14.77
N ASP A 133 3.16 -17.65 -15.50
CA ASP A 133 3.16 -17.60 -16.96
C ASP A 133 1.96 -16.76 -17.44
N ARG A 134 2.26 -15.61 -18.07
CA ARG A 134 1.26 -14.70 -18.62
C ARG A 134 0.28 -15.41 -19.56
N ASN A 135 0.77 -16.29 -20.43
CA ASN A 135 -0.06 -17.01 -21.39
C ASN A 135 -1.05 -17.93 -20.70
N GLU A 136 -0.60 -18.65 -19.67
CA GLU A 136 -1.45 -19.53 -18.89
C GLU A 136 -2.55 -18.76 -18.14
N VAL A 137 -2.16 -17.69 -17.43
CA VAL A 137 -3.09 -16.86 -16.66
C VAL A 137 -4.09 -16.17 -17.59
N CYS A 138 -3.64 -15.57 -18.70
CA CYS A 138 -4.53 -14.95 -19.68
C CYS A 138 -5.52 -15.98 -20.25
N LYS A 139 -5.04 -17.17 -20.66
CA LYS A 139 -5.90 -18.25 -21.17
C LYS A 139 -6.97 -18.66 -20.15
N ARG A 140 -6.59 -18.84 -18.88
CA ARG A 140 -7.52 -19.20 -17.79
C ARG A 140 -8.58 -18.12 -17.57
N LEU A 141 -8.21 -16.84 -17.71
CA LEU A 141 -9.12 -15.70 -17.55
C LEU A 141 -9.88 -15.34 -18.85
N GLY A 142 -9.62 -16.04 -19.96
CA GLY A 142 -10.19 -15.75 -21.26
C GLY A 142 -9.74 -14.40 -21.84
N LEU A 143 -8.55 -13.95 -21.47
CA LEU A 143 -7.88 -12.76 -21.94
C LEU A 143 -6.87 -13.10 -23.05
N ASP A 144 -6.56 -12.14 -23.90
CA ASP A 144 -5.55 -12.28 -24.95
C ASP A 144 -4.16 -11.95 -24.38
N PRO A 145 -3.17 -12.87 -24.40
CA PRO A 145 -1.84 -12.59 -23.87
C PRO A 145 -1.07 -11.50 -24.65
N GLU A 146 -1.40 -11.29 -25.93
CA GLU A 146 -0.73 -10.32 -26.80
C GLU A 146 -1.26 -8.89 -26.60
N LEU A 147 -2.44 -8.74 -25.97
CA LEU A 147 -3.00 -7.43 -25.65
C LEU A 147 -2.53 -6.93 -24.28
N PRO A 148 -2.25 -5.62 -24.14
CA PRO A 148 -2.06 -4.98 -22.85
C PRO A 148 -3.29 -5.15 -21.96
N THR A 149 -3.07 -5.43 -20.67
CA THR A 149 -4.15 -5.53 -19.68
C THR A 149 -4.05 -4.35 -18.72
N VAL A 150 -5.12 -3.55 -18.61
CA VAL A 150 -5.23 -2.50 -17.60
C VAL A 150 -5.99 -3.06 -16.40
N LEU A 151 -5.31 -3.12 -15.26
CA LEU A 151 -5.90 -3.56 -13.99
C LEU A 151 -6.52 -2.36 -13.26
N ILE A 152 -7.74 -2.51 -12.76
CA ILE A 152 -8.43 -1.48 -11.98
C ILE A 152 -8.77 -2.05 -10.61
N MET A 153 -8.31 -1.37 -9.55
CA MET A 153 -8.52 -1.80 -8.16
C MET A 153 -8.98 -0.63 -7.29
N GLY A 154 -10.10 -0.81 -6.58
CA GLY A 154 -10.64 0.19 -5.62
C GLY A 154 -10.20 -0.04 -4.16
N GLY A 155 -9.16 -0.84 -3.93
CA GLY A 155 -8.81 -1.39 -2.62
C GLY A 155 -9.80 -2.48 -2.16
N SER A 156 -9.62 -3.00 -0.93
CA SER A 156 -10.42 -4.12 -0.40
C SER A 156 -11.93 -3.88 -0.39
N GLN A 157 -12.36 -2.62 -0.26
CA GLN A 157 -13.76 -2.20 -0.23
C GLN A 157 -14.31 -1.77 -1.60
N GLY A 158 -13.52 -1.86 -2.68
CA GLY A 158 -13.95 -1.43 -4.01
C GLY A 158 -14.41 0.02 -4.05
N LEU A 159 -13.74 0.90 -3.30
CA LEU A 159 -14.13 2.29 -3.13
C LEU A 159 -13.50 3.15 -4.22
N GLY A 160 -14.31 3.93 -4.90
CA GLY A 160 -13.86 4.86 -5.93
C GLY A 160 -14.80 4.85 -7.13
N PRO A 161 -14.54 5.69 -8.13
CA PRO A 161 -15.39 5.80 -9.31
C PRO A 161 -15.10 4.68 -10.31
N VAL A 162 -14.96 3.43 -9.86
CA VAL A 162 -14.50 2.29 -10.70
C VAL A 162 -15.38 2.11 -11.94
N GLU A 163 -16.69 2.21 -11.80
CA GLU A 163 -17.63 2.15 -12.94
C GLU A 163 -17.36 3.28 -13.96
N ASN A 164 -17.12 4.50 -13.48
CA ASN A 164 -16.80 5.63 -14.36
C ASN A 164 -15.44 5.44 -15.04
N ILE A 165 -14.45 4.89 -14.32
CA ILE A 165 -13.14 4.56 -14.89
C ILE A 165 -13.32 3.56 -16.04
N VAL A 166 -14.02 2.45 -15.80
CA VAL A 166 -14.30 1.45 -16.84
C VAL A 166 -14.98 2.07 -18.06
N ASN A 167 -16.04 2.87 -17.85
CA ASN A 167 -16.77 3.53 -18.94
C ASN A 167 -15.89 4.54 -19.71
N THR A 168 -14.96 5.21 -19.02
CA THR A 168 -14.04 6.16 -19.65
C THR A 168 -12.99 5.45 -20.49
N LEU A 169 -12.41 4.36 -19.97
CA LEU A 169 -11.43 3.55 -20.70
C LEU A 169 -12.03 2.84 -21.92
N GLU A 170 -13.31 2.47 -21.84
CA GLU A 170 -14.04 1.89 -22.96
C GLU A 170 -13.99 2.80 -24.21
N GLY A 171 -14.08 4.12 -24.01
CA GLY A 171 -14.05 5.12 -25.07
C GLY A 171 -12.68 5.36 -25.71
N ILE A 172 -11.59 4.77 -25.19
CA ILE A 172 -10.25 4.95 -25.74
C ILE A 172 -10.10 4.11 -27.01
N ASP A 173 -9.73 4.76 -28.11
CA ASP A 173 -9.34 4.07 -29.34
C ASP A 173 -7.89 3.56 -29.24
N ALA A 174 -7.71 2.42 -28.59
CA ALA A 174 -6.46 1.67 -28.48
C ALA A 174 -6.75 0.18 -28.17
N PRO A 175 -5.92 -0.76 -28.65
CA PRO A 175 -6.12 -2.19 -28.40
C PRO A 175 -5.62 -2.58 -27.01
N PHE A 176 -6.55 -2.78 -26.07
CA PHE A 176 -6.25 -3.30 -24.73
C PHE A 176 -7.49 -3.96 -24.10
N GLN A 177 -7.28 -4.68 -23.01
CA GLN A 177 -8.31 -5.36 -22.23
C GLN A 177 -8.29 -4.92 -20.77
N LEU A 178 -9.39 -5.19 -20.05
CA LEU A 178 -9.61 -4.73 -18.69
C LEU A 178 -9.71 -5.90 -17.70
N ALA A 179 -9.02 -5.78 -16.57
CA ALA A 179 -9.23 -6.62 -15.39
C ALA A 179 -9.71 -5.72 -14.24
N VAL A 180 -10.84 -6.03 -13.61
CA VAL A 180 -11.45 -5.17 -12.59
C VAL A 180 -11.68 -5.93 -11.31
N VAL A 181 -11.01 -5.54 -10.22
CA VAL A 181 -11.19 -6.13 -8.90
C VAL A 181 -12.07 -5.23 -8.04
N CYS A 182 -13.27 -5.73 -7.74
CA CYS A 182 -14.31 -5.01 -6.99
C CYS A 182 -14.17 -5.17 -5.48
N GLY A 183 -13.34 -6.10 -5.01
CA GLY A 183 -13.18 -6.39 -3.58
C GLY A 183 -14.50 -6.87 -2.98
N THR A 184 -14.84 -6.36 -1.79
CA THR A 184 -16.11 -6.71 -1.11
C THR A 184 -17.34 -5.99 -1.69
N ASN A 185 -17.17 -5.10 -2.68
CA ASN A 185 -18.26 -4.31 -3.26
C ASN A 185 -19.10 -5.11 -4.27
N ARG A 186 -19.97 -5.99 -3.74
CA ARG A 186 -20.89 -6.82 -4.55
C ARG A 186 -21.85 -6.01 -5.43
N LYS A 187 -22.15 -4.75 -5.06
CA LYS A 187 -23.02 -3.88 -5.89
C LYS A 187 -22.31 -3.47 -7.18
N LEU A 188 -21.05 -3.02 -7.06
CA LEU A 188 -20.18 -2.69 -8.19
C LEU A 188 -19.95 -3.90 -9.10
N GLU A 189 -19.61 -5.05 -8.50
CA GLU A 189 -19.40 -6.31 -9.22
C GLU A 189 -20.62 -6.66 -10.09
N ARG A 190 -21.81 -6.68 -9.50
CA ARG A 190 -23.07 -6.96 -10.22
C ARG A 190 -23.37 -5.93 -11.30
N ALA A 191 -23.09 -4.65 -11.05
CA ALA A 191 -23.32 -3.58 -12.02
C ALA A 191 -22.44 -3.75 -13.28
N LEU A 192 -21.14 -4.00 -13.08
CA LEU A 192 -20.19 -4.25 -14.17
C LEU A 192 -20.51 -5.56 -14.90
N PHE A 193 -20.83 -6.63 -14.17
CA PHE A 193 -21.17 -7.92 -14.76
C PHE A 193 -22.38 -7.84 -15.70
N LYS A 194 -23.43 -7.12 -15.31
CA LYS A 194 -24.62 -6.90 -16.16
C LYS A 194 -24.31 -6.13 -17.46
N ARG A 195 -23.29 -5.28 -17.46
CA ARG A 195 -22.89 -4.46 -18.62
C ARG A 195 -21.77 -5.07 -19.44
N MET A 196 -21.16 -6.17 -18.97
CA MET A 196 -20.02 -6.84 -19.58
C MET A 196 -20.17 -7.06 -21.09
N ARG A 197 -21.34 -7.56 -21.53
CA ARG A 197 -21.62 -7.86 -22.96
C ARG A 197 -21.81 -6.61 -23.83
N ARG A 198 -21.91 -5.42 -23.24
CA ARG A 198 -22.11 -4.14 -23.95
C ARG A 198 -20.80 -3.40 -24.19
N TYR A 199 -19.73 -3.77 -23.48
CA TYR A 199 -18.41 -3.20 -23.69
C TYR A 199 -17.78 -3.82 -24.95
N LYS A 200 -17.15 -2.99 -25.78
CA LYS A 200 -16.37 -3.39 -26.95
C LYS A 200 -15.04 -4.00 -26.52
N LYS A 201 -14.43 -3.48 -25.44
CA LYS A 201 -13.21 -4.07 -24.88
C LYS A 201 -13.53 -5.31 -24.06
N LYS A 202 -12.65 -6.31 -24.16
CA LYS A 202 -12.72 -7.48 -23.29
C LYS A 202 -12.51 -7.02 -21.84
N ILE A 203 -13.43 -7.40 -20.97
CA ILE A 203 -13.38 -7.08 -19.54
C ILE A 203 -13.63 -8.35 -18.71
N VAL A 204 -12.79 -8.56 -17.71
CA VAL A 204 -12.96 -9.59 -16.69
C VAL A 204 -13.20 -8.88 -15.36
N VAL A 205 -14.30 -9.23 -14.70
CA VAL A 205 -14.73 -8.63 -13.43
C VAL A 205 -14.58 -9.65 -12.33
N PHE A 206 -13.86 -9.26 -11.28
CA PHE A 206 -13.63 -10.04 -10.08
C PHE A 206 -14.33 -9.38 -8.89
N GLY A 207 -14.91 -10.20 -8.01
CA GLY A 207 -15.33 -9.76 -6.68
C GLY A 207 -14.14 -9.62 -5.73
N HIS A 208 -14.19 -10.32 -4.60
CA HIS A 208 -13.04 -10.50 -3.73
C HIS A 208 -12.21 -11.70 -4.23
N VAL A 209 -10.91 -11.51 -4.41
CA VAL A 209 -9.99 -12.52 -4.94
C VAL A 209 -8.76 -12.66 -4.04
N TYR A 210 -8.24 -13.88 -3.97
CA TYR A 210 -7.04 -14.22 -3.21
C TYR A 210 -5.78 -14.32 -4.08
N ASN A 211 -5.93 -14.33 -5.41
CA ASN A 211 -4.87 -14.47 -6.41
C ASN A 211 -4.57 -13.13 -7.12
N VAL A 212 -4.48 -12.03 -6.36
CA VAL A 212 -4.18 -10.70 -6.90
C VAL A 212 -2.80 -10.66 -7.56
N ASP A 213 -1.86 -11.46 -7.08
CA ASP A 213 -0.53 -11.63 -7.63
C ASP A 213 -0.54 -12.15 -9.08
N GLU A 214 -1.43 -13.09 -9.41
CA GLU A 214 -1.62 -13.56 -10.80
C GLU A 214 -2.20 -12.47 -11.70
N ILE A 215 -3.17 -11.70 -11.19
CA ILE A 215 -3.84 -10.64 -11.93
C ILE A 215 -2.86 -9.47 -12.19
N MET A 216 -2.03 -9.13 -11.21
CA MET A 216 -0.98 -8.13 -11.37
C MET A 216 0.11 -8.60 -12.34
N GLU A 217 0.45 -9.88 -12.39
CA GLU A 217 1.43 -10.44 -13.34
C GLU A 217 1.03 -10.17 -14.80
N ILE A 218 -0.25 -10.33 -15.12
CA ILE A 218 -0.74 -10.10 -16.47
C ILE A 218 -1.05 -8.62 -16.76
N ALA A 219 -0.98 -7.74 -15.76
CA ALA A 219 -1.27 -6.33 -15.95
C ALA A 219 -0.08 -5.61 -16.59
N SER A 220 -0.36 -4.66 -17.49
CA SER A 220 0.64 -3.76 -18.05
C SER A 220 0.80 -2.49 -17.22
N LEU A 221 -0.30 -2.06 -16.59
CA LEU A 221 -0.36 -0.97 -15.59
C LEU A 221 -1.57 -1.19 -14.68
N VAL A 222 -1.56 -0.57 -13.51
CA VAL A 222 -2.68 -0.58 -12.56
C VAL A 222 -3.23 0.82 -12.28
N ILE A 223 -4.55 0.97 -12.31
CA ILE A 223 -5.26 2.17 -11.88
C ILE A 223 -5.83 1.91 -10.47
N THR A 224 -5.28 2.59 -9.47
CA THR A 224 -5.66 2.33 -8.07
C THR A 224 -5.31 3.48 -7.13
N LYS A 225 -5.61 3.29 -5.83
CA LYS A 225 -5.19 4.18 -4.75
C LYS A 225 -3.79 3.79 -4.25
N PRO A 226 -3.01 4.75 -3.72
CA PRO A 226 -1.63 4.51 -3.34
C PRO A 226 -1.52 4.01 -1.88
N GLY A 227 -2.26 2.94 -1.55
CA GLY A 227 -2.15 2.28 -0.25
C GLY A 227 -0.84 1.49 -0.15
N GLY A 228 -0.13 1.59 0.97
CA GLY A 228 1.25 1.10 1.07
C GLY A 228 1.47 -0.39 0.74
N LEU A 229 0.51 -1.26 1.09
CA LEU A 229 0.56 -2.67 0.68
C LEU A 229 0.39 -2.83 -0.84
N THR A 230 -0.64 -2.23 -1.42
CA THR A 230 -0.89 -2.31 -2.87
C THR A 230 0.24 -1.72 -3.69
N THR A 231 0.89 -0.66 -3.20
CA THR A 231 2.05 -0.07 -3.88
C THR A 231 3.26 -0.99 -3.80
N ALA A 232 3.50 -1.65 -2.66
CA ALA A 232 4.56 -2.64 -2.52
C ALA A 232 4.31 -3.89 -3.39
N GLU A 233 3.06 -4.36 -3.47
CA GLU A 233 2.62 -5.45 -4.34
C GLU A 233 2.84 -5.11 -5.82
N ALA A 234 2.43 -3.90 -6.24
CA ALA A 234 2.64 -3.40 -7.59
C ALA A 234 4.14 -3.29 -7.94
N LEU A 235 4.96 -2.75 -7.03
CA LEU A 235 6.41 -2.70 -7.22
C LEU A 235 7.03 -4.10 -7.36
N ALA A 236 6.60 -5.06 -6.54
CA ALA A 236 7.08 -6.45 -6.62
C ALA A 236 6.79 -7.12 -7.98
N LYS A 237 5.67 -6.73 -8.61
CA LYS A 237 5.25 -7.17 -9.95
C LYS A 237 5.70 -6.25 -11.08
N ASP A 238 6.67 -5.37 -10.82
CA ASP A 238 7.20 -4.41 -11.77
C ASP A 238 6.11 -3.54 -12.44
N LEU A 239 5.01 -3.23 -11.74
CA LEU A 239 3.76 -2.72 -12.31
C LEU A 239 3.60 -1.21 -12.10
N PRO A 240 3.67 -0.39 -13.17
CA PRO A 240 3.46 1.05 -13.09
C PRO A 240 2.03 1.41 -12.70
N MET A 241 1.87 2.53 -11.98
CA MET A 241 0.59 2.92 -11.40
C MET A 241 0.04 4.22 -12.00
N ILE A 242 -1.27 4.27 -12.25
CA ILE A 242 -2.04 5.50 -12.37
C ILE A 242 -2.81 5.69 -11.06
N ILE A 243 -2.40 6.69 -10.29
CA ILE A 243 -2.94 6.97 -8.97
C ILE A 243 -4.23 7.78 -9.11
N VAL A 244 -5.29 7.30 -8.45
CA VAL A 244 -6.60 7.97 -8.41
C VAL A 244 -7.04 8.25 -6.99
N ARG A 245 -7.56 9.46 -6.75
CA ARG A 245 -8.19 9.90 -5.49
C ARG A 245 -7.43 9.47 -4.21
N PRO A 246 -6.16 9.86 -4.05
CA PRO A 246 -5.42 9.59 -2.83
C PRO A 246 -6.13 10.23 -1.63
N ILE A 247 -6.22 9.48 -0.53
CA ILE A 247 -6.73 10.02 0.74
C ILE A 247 -5.70 11.02 1.31
N PRO A 248 -6.13 12.21 1.77
CA PRO A 248 -5.24 13.17 2.43
C PRO A 248 -4.46 12.56 3.59
N GLY A 249 -3.20 12.97 3.75
CA GLY A 249 -2.26 12.40 4.73
C GLY A 249 -1.43 11.26 4.13
N GLN A 250 -1.62 10.04 4.63
CA GLN A 250 -0.77 8.87 4.33
C GLN A 250 -0.70 8.52 2.83
N GLU A 251 -1.86 8.41 2.16
CA GLU A 251 -1.90 8.10 0.72
C GLU A 251 -1.37 9.24 -0.15
N ALA A 252 -1.57 10.51 0.25
CA ALA A 252 -0.99 11.65 -0.45
C ALA A 252 0.54 11.63 -0.41
N LYS A 253 1.14 11.25 0.73
CA LYS A 253 2.59 11.13 0.84
C LYS A 253 3.15 9.92 0.08
N ASN A 254 2.45 8.78 0.10
CA ASN A 254 2.78 7.65 -0.78
C ASN A 254 2.74 8.06 -2.26
N THR A 255 1.77 8.89 -2.65
CA THR A 255 1.70 9.46 -4.01
C THR A 255 2.96 10.24 -4.34
N GLY A 256 3.39 11.17 -3.46
CA GLY A 256 4.61 11.95 -3.65
C GLY A 256 5.83 11.08 -3.90
N PHE A 257 6.05 10.08 -3.04
CA PHE A 257 7.14 9.11 -3.20
C PHE A 257 7.08 8.40 -4.56
N LEU A 258 5.93 7.85 -4.96
CA LEU A 258 5.81 7.08 -6.21
C LEU A 258 6.00 7.94 -7.47
N LEU A 259 5.58 9.21 -7.42
CA LEU A 259 5.80 10.18 -8.50
C LEU A 259 7.28 10.56 -8.61
N GLU A 260 7.94 10.88 -7.49
CA GLU A 260 9.37 11.19 -7.44
C GLU A 260 10.23 10.05 -7.95
N GLN A 261 9.85 8.81 -7.64
CA GLN A 261 10.52 7.61 -8.11
C GLN A 261 10.20 7.25 -9.57
N GLY A 262 9.28 7.97 -10.24
CA GLY A 262 8.93 7.74 -11.64
C GLY A 262 8.26 6.39 -11.91
N VAL A 263 7.61 5.80 -10.91
CA VAL A 263 6.87 4.52 -11.00
C VAL A 263 5.35 4.70 -11.06
N ALA A 264 4.89 5.94 -10.87
CA ALA A 264 3.49 6.29 -10.98
C ALA A 264 3.27 7.62 -11.72
N VAL A 265 2.06 7.80 -12.20
CA VAL A 265 1.49 9.10 -12.61
C VAL A 265 0.19 9.32 -11.83
N ARG A 266 -0.20 10.57 -11.62
CA ARG A 266 -1.42 10.91 -10.89
C ARG A 266 -2.47 11.49 -11.84
N ALA A 267 -3.66 10.92 -11.82
CA ALA A 267 -4.82 11.48 -12.51
C ALA A 267 -5.65 12.34 -11.55
N GLN A 268 -6.10 13.52 -11.98
CA GLN A 268 -6.99 14.36 -11.18
C GLN A 268 -8.46 13.95 -11.35
N ASP A 269 -8.85 13.54 -12.56
CA ASP A 269 -10.20 13.14 -12.89
C ASP A 269 -10.25 11.96 -13.88
N THR A 270 -11.44 11.61 -14.37
CA THR A 270 -11.62 10.51 -15.31
C THR A 270 -11.07 10.80 -16.71
N ALA A 271 -11.07 12.05 -17.16
CA ALA A 271 -10.49 12.40 -18.45
C ALA A 271 -8.97 12.24 -18.44
N ASP A 272 -8.32 12.67 -17.35
CA ASP A 272 -6.90 12.42 -17.10
C ASP A 272 -6.57 10.93 -17.10
N ILE A 273 -7.41 10.10 -16.48
CA ILE A 273 -7.22 8.63 -16.48
C ILE A 273 -7.18 8.11 -17.92
N ALA A 274 -8.09 8.54 -18.78
CA ALA A 274 -8.09 8.09 -20.17
C ALA A 274 -6.86 8.58 -20.94
N ALA A 275 -6.49 9.86 -20.78
CA ALA A 275 -5.33 10.44 -21.44
C ALA A 275 -4.04 9.71 -21.02
N LEU A 276 -3.80 9.56 -19.71
CA LEU A 276 -2.62 8.89 -19.17
C LEU A 276 -2.58 7.41 -19.54
N THR A 277 -3.71 6.71 -19.51
CA THR A 277 -3.78 5.30 -19.92
C THR A 277 -3.42 5.16 -21.40
N LYS A 278 -4.00 6.01 -22.27
CA LYS A 278 -3.69 6.01 -23.71
C LYS A 278 -2.20 6.32 -23.95
N GLU A 279 -1.67 7.33 -23.27
CA GLU A 279 -0.27 7.72 -23.39
C GLU A 279 0.67 6.57 -23.01
N LEU A 280 0.46 5.95 -21.84
CA LEU A 280 1.32 4.86 -21.36
C LEU A 280 1.22 3.60 -22.21
N LEU A 281 0.05 3.28 -22.76
CA LEU A 281 -0.12 2.13 -23.64
C LEU A 281 0.48 2.35 -25.03
N LEU A 282 0.45 3.58 -25.56
CA LEU A 282 1.01 3.90 -26.88
C LEU A 282 2.51 4.24 -26.82
N ASN A 283 3.01 4.68 -25.67
CA ASN A 283 4.42 4.98 -25.45
C ASN A 283 5.11 3.84 -24.71
N LYS A 284 5.46 2.78 -25.45
CA LYS A 284 6.14 1.59 -24.91
C LYS A 284 7.44 1.93 -24.17
N THR A 285 8.23 2.87 -24.68
CA THR A 285 9.48 3.30 -24.04
C THR A 285 9.23 3.85 -22.64
N LYS A 286 8.29 4.79 -22.50
CA LYS A 286 7.94 5.37 -21.20
C LYS A 286 7.44 4.30 -20.22
N LEU A 287 6.57 3.39 -20.70
CA LEU A 287 6.05 2.32 -19.85
C LEU A 287 7.16 1.36 -19.39
N ASP A 288 8.05 0.94 -20.30
CA ASP A 288 9.17 0.05 -19.99
C ASP A 288 10.18 0.72 -19.04
N GLU A 289 10.43 2.02 -19.18
CA GLU A 289 11.22 2.78 -18.20
C GLU A 289 10.59 2.77 -16.80
N MET A 290 9.27 2.98 -16.69
CA MET A 290 8.58 2.91 -15.40
C MET A 290 8.70 1.51 -14.79
N LYS A 291 8.55 0.44 -15.58
CA LYS A 291 8.75 -0.95 -15.14
C LYS A 291 10.17 -1.19 -14.64
N MET A 292 11.18 -0.66 -15.34
CA MET A 292 12.57 -0.75 -14.92
C MET A 292 12.82 -0.01 -13.59
N ARG A 293 12.18 1.15 -13.38
CA ARG A 293 12.22 1.84 -12.08
C ARG A 293 11.55 1.02 -10.97
N CYS A 294 10.41 0.37 -11.24
CA CYS A 294 9.79 -0.56 -10.29
C CYS A 294 10.76 -1.68 -9.87
N ARG A 295 11.49 -2.29 -10.82
CA ARG A 295 12.50 -3.33 -10.54
C ARG A 295 13.61 -2.85 -9.62
N GLY A 296 14.05 -1.60 -9.75
CA GLY A 296 15.08 -1.02 -8.89
C GLY A 296 14.61 -0.79 -7.45
N LEU A 297 13.30 -0.66 -7.24
CA LEU A 297 12.72 -0.31 -5.94
C LEU A 297 12.10 -1.48 -5.20
N LYS A 298 11.80 -2.58 -5.89
CA LYS A 298 11.08 -3.71 -5.27
C LYS A 298 11.86 -4.35 -4.15
N LYS A 299 11.13 -4.70 -3.09
CA LYS A 299 11.64 -5.42 -1.91
C LYS A 299 10.77 -6.66 -1.64
N PRO A 300 10.73 -7.64 -2.57
CA PRO A 300 9.75 -8.73 -2.55
C PRO A 300 9.89 -9.67 -1.33
N ASN A 301 11.08 -9.75 -0.74
CA ASN A 301 11.37 -10.64 0.39
C ASN A 301 11.15 -9.99 1.76
N ALA A 302 10.58 -8.78 1.83
CA ALA A 302 10.41 -8.01 3.06
C ALA A 302 9.87 -8.84 4.24
N ALA A 303 8.79 -9.60 4.02
CA ALA A 303 8.20 -10.44 5.07
C ALA A 303 9.16 -11.53 5.59
N MET A 304 9.93 -12.16 4.68
CA MET A 304 10.89 -13.20 5.03
C MET A 304 12.11 -12.62 5.75
N ASP A 305 12.61 -11.47 5.32
CA ASP A 305 13.77 -10.81 5.94
C ASP A 305 13.44 -10.28 7.34
N ILE A 306 12.23 -9.76 7.54
CA ILE A 306 11.71 -9.42 8.87
C ILE A 306 11.62 -10.68 9.75
N GLY A 307 11.06 -11.77 9.24
CA GLY A 307 10.96 -13.02 9.98
C GLY A 307 12.32 -13.56 10.42
N ARG A 308 13.33 -13.53 9.53
CA ARG A 308 14.71 -13.93 9.85
C ARG A 308 15.33 -13.04 10.93
N LEU A 309 15.10 -11.73 10.87
CA LEU A 309 15.59 -10.81 11.88
C LEU A 309 14.96 -11.12 13.25
N VAL A 310 13.64 -11.30 13.30
CA VAL A 310 12.91 -11.58 14.55
C VAL A 310 13.34 -12.91 15.18
N LEU A 311 13.59 -13.94 14.37
CA LEU A 311 14.01 -15.26 14.84
C LEU A 311 15.50 -15.36 15.19
N GLY A 312 16.32 -14.41 14.72
CA GLY A 312 17.76 -14.41 14.92
C GLY A 312 18.24 -13.65 16.16
N ILE A 313 17.31 -13.13 16.98
CA ILE A 313 17.59 -12.35 18.19
C ILE A 313 17.36 -13.19 19.44
#